data_AF-A0AAP2CNH3-F1
#
_entry.id   AF-A0AAP2CNH3-F1
#
_cell.length_a   1.000
_cell.length_b   1.000
_cell.length_c   1.000
_cell.angle_alpha   90.00
_cell.angle_beta   90.00
_cell.angle_gamma   90.00
#
_symmetry.space_group_name_H-M   'P 1'
#
loop_
_entity.id
_entity.type
_entity.pdbx_description
1 polymer ?
#
loop_
_entity_poly.entity_id
_entity_poly.type
_entity_poly.pdbx_seq_one_letter_code
_entity_poly.pdbx_strand_id
1 'polypeptide(L)'
;MSFEEYRLEDRPAEAIARPEAAKSQVLVIARTQALGKDLMDSLALDDTVAASVLSGTLSSVMMGGTVDWPAIRFVVFEGDAHSGNDIAALTGLTSMPGVKLSCIAMLHGPLTPDLAEPLLEAGVVEVLPMPAHLSPGASEAVAQAPKQVSENGGDVTVVLRARGGAGATTVAVNLATTHAQKIGGGKTALVDLDIQNGAVALALDLPDSPAASTLIRGQVQADAGFVEAAMEEHSSGLHVLTAPDVFAPLSALQPELVDDLLTALRARYDHIVIDMPQGVADWIEPVLRHAARVLVVTDTSLPAIRRTRRLIDLISEEHMTLPLQVVVNGEKRPMMMTAAQKETARLIGRPMEHWIPADAKAARVAVDMGVPMILGAKRSAAARGLKGLAEAVFAAKKKSEAL
;
A
#
# COMPACT_ATOMS: atom_id res chain seq x y z
N MET A 1 19.30 -49.44 -17.05
CA MET A 1 17.92 -49.68 -17.54
C MET A 1 17.14 -48.39 -17.33
N SER A 2 16.37 -48.00 -18.33
CA SER A 2 15.76 -46.69 -18.57
C SER A 2 14.62 -46.34 -17.62
N PHE A 3 14.42 -45.02 -17.48
CA PHE A 3 13.33 -44.33 -16.78
C PHE A 3 11.96 -44.53 -17.48
N GLU A 4 11.37 -45.74 -17.47
CA GLU A 4 10.16 -45.97 -18.27
C GLU A 4 9.00 -46.76 -17.64
N GLU A 5 8.92 -46.90 -16.32
CA GLU A 5 7.73 -47.49 -15.68
C GLU A 5 7.34 -46.80 -14.37
N TYR A 6 6.63 -45.68 -14.48
CA TYR A 6 5.67 -45.24 -13.45
C TYR A 6 4.43 -44.69 -14.16
N ARG A 7 3.63 -45.62 -14.70
CA ARG A 7 2.34 -45.33 -15.33
C ARG A 7 1.30 -45.25 -14.22
N LEU A 8 1.01 -44.02 -13.77
CA LEU A 8 -0.11 -43.71 -12.89
C LEU A 8 -1.42 -44.00 -13.65
N GLU A 9 -2.27 -44.80 -13.03
CA GLU A 9 -3.59 -45.18 -13.49
C GLU A 9 -4.47 -43.95 -13.75
N ASP A 10 -5.18 -43.98 -14.89
CA ASP A 10 -6.24 -43.04 -15.27
C ASP A 10 -7.33 -42.99 -14.18
N ARG A 11 -7.31 -41.92 -13.37
CA ARG A 11 -8.51 -41.44 -12.69
C ARG A 11 -9.06 -40.24 -13.46
N PRO A 12 -10.35 -40.22 -13.81
CA PRO A 12 -10.94 -39.08 -14.50
C PRO A 12 -10.79 -37.83 -13.62
N ALA A 13 -10.25 -36.76 -14.21
CA ALA A 13 -10.19 -35.46 -13.58
C ALA A 13 -11.62 -34.96 -13.34
N GLU A 14 -12.12 -35.12 -12.12
CA GLU A 14 -13.24 -34.31 -11.65
C GLU A 14 -12.79 -32.86 -11.73
N ALA A 15 -13.44 -32.10 -12.62
CA ALA A 15 -13.26 -30.67 -12.75
C ALA A 15 -13.65 -30.03 -11.42
N ILE A 16 -12.65 -29.77 -10.57
CA ILE A 16 -12.80 -28.88 -9.43
C ILE A 16 -13.11 -27.51 -10.03
N ALA A 17 -14.40 -27.15 -10.01
CA ALA A 17 -14.84 -25.81 -10.36
C ALA A 17 -14.05 -24.83 -9.50
N ARG A 18 -13.38 -23.88 -10.16
CA ARG A 18 -12.74 -22.74 -9.49
C ARG A 18 -13.80 -22.06 -8.62
N PRO A 19 -13.53 -21.72 -7.34
CA PRO A 19 -14.36 -20.74 -6.68
C PRO A 19 -14.28 -19.46 -7.50
N GLU A 20 -15.42 -19.00 -8.00
CA GLU A 20 -15.55 -17.70 -8.64
C GLU A 20 -15.03 -16.66 -7.64
N ALA A 21 -14.06 -15.82 -8.04
CA ALA A 21 -13.55 -14.77 -7.17
C ALA A 21 -14.74 -13.95 -6.66
N ALA A 22 -14.86 -13.79 -5.33
CA ALA A 22 -15.95 -13.05 -4.73
C ALA A 22 -15.91 -11.61 -5.27
N LYS A 23 -16.86 -11.26 -6.13
CA LYS A 23 -16.97 -9.90 -6.70
C LYS A 23 -17.21 -8.93 -5.55
N SER A 24 -16.42 -7.86 -5.47
CA SER A 24 -16.62 -6.79 -4.49
C SER A 24 -18.02 -6.19 -4.69
N GLN A 25 -18.86 -6.22 -3.64
CA GLN A 25 -20.20 -5.68 -3.70
C GLN A 25 -20.24 -4.21 -3.29
N VAL A 26 -20.56 -3.34 -4.24
CA VAL A 26 -20.89 -1.93 -4.02
C VAL A 26 -22.40 -1.80 -3.87
N LEU A 27 -22.84 -1.11 -2.82
CA LEU A 27 -24.25 -0.84 -2.57
C LEU A 27 -24.53 0.66 -2.73
N VAL A 28 -25.43 1.01 -3.63
CA VAL A 28 -25.93 2.37 -3.80
C VAL A 28 -27.34 2.45 -3.18
N ILE A 29 -27.54 3.37 -2.25
CA ILE A 29 -28.81 3.62 -1.57
C ILE A 29 -29.31 5.00 -1.98
N ALA A 30 -30.35 5.04 -2.80
CA ALA A 30 -30.93 6.30 -3.30
C ALA A 30 -32.42 6.35 -3.01
N ARG A 31 -33.02 7.53 -2.83
CA ARG A 31 -34.47 7.64 -2.57
C ARG A 31 -35.31 7.24 -3.78
N THR A 32 -34.74 7.31 -4.99
CA THR A 32 -35.41 6.89 -6.22
C THR A 32 -34.56 5.94 -7.04
N GLN A 33 -35.21 4.99 -7.72
CA GLN A 33 -34.53 4.01 -8.58
C GLN A 33 -33.84 4.66 -9.78
N ALA A 34 -34.38 5.77 -10.29
CA ALA A 34 -33.77 6.55 -11.37
C ALA A 34 -32.42 7.14 -10.93
N LEU A 35 -32.39 7.78 -9.75
CA LEU A 35 -31.16 8.35 -9.21
C LEU A 35 -30.12 7.28 -8.88
N GLY A 36 -30.55 6.16 -8.29
CA GLY A 36 -29.64 5.05 -8.00
C GLY A 36 -29.00 4.46 -9.26
N LYS A 37 -29.74 4.42 -10.38
CA LYS A 37 -29.19 4.00 -11.68
C LYS A 37 -28.20 5.01 -12.25
N ASP A 38 -28.53 6.30 -12.22
CA ASP A 38 -27.64 7.36 -12.71
C ASP A 38 -26.31 7.40 -11.92
N LEU A 39 -26.37 7.18 -10.61
CA LEU A 39 -25.19 7.03 -9.76
C LEU A 39 -24.39 5.78 -10.10
N MET A 40 -25.04 4.64 -10.32
CA MET A 40 -24.38 3.39 -10.73
C MET A 40 -23.65 3.56 -12.07
N ASP A 41 -24.31 4.19 -13.06
CA ASP A 41 -23.75 4.44 -14.39
C ASP A 41 -22.56 5.43 -14.33
N SER A 42 -22.60 6.38 -13.39
CA SER A 42 -21.49 7.31 -13.13
C SER A 42 -20.32 6.65 -12.38
N LEU A 43 -20.62 5.63 -11.57
CA LEU A 43 -19.69 4.83 -10.79
C LEU A 43 -19.11 3.67 -11.59
N ALA A 44 -19.16 3.66 -12.93
CA ALA A 44 -18.71 2.59 -13.82
C ALA A 44 -17.27 2.13 -13.53
N LEU A 45 -17.15 1.31 -12.50
CA LEU A 45 -16.02 0.53 -12.10
C LEU A 45 -15.97 -0.66 -13.06
N ASP A 46 -14.75 -1.04 -13.39
CA ASP A 46 -14.37 -2.18 -14.23
C ASP A 46 -15.27 -3.42 -14.04
N ASP A 47 -15.29 -4.33 -15.02
CA ASP A 47 -16.14 -5.55 -15.04
C ASP A 47 -15.96 -6.50 -13.82
N THR A 48 -15.05 -6.15 -12.92
CA THR A 48 -14.72 -6.82 -11.66
C THR A 48 -15.59 -6.41 -10.47
N VAL A 49 -16.40 -5.35 -10.56
CA VAL A 49 -17.22 -4.84 -9.44
C VAL A 49 -18.71 -5.22 -9.61
N ALA A 50 -19.30 -5.83 -8.58
CA ALA A 50 -20.74 -6.09 -8.54
C ALA A 50 -21.43 -4.92 -7.83
N ALA A 51 -22.22 -4.12 -8.54
CA ALA A 51 -23.00 -3.04 -7.94
C ALA A 51 -24.47 -3.44 -7.78
N SER A 52 -25.10 -3.02 -6.68
CA SER A 52 -26.53 -3.16 -6.43
C SER A 52 -27.12 -1.83 -5.98
N VAL A 53 -28.38 -1.57 -6.37
CA VAL A 53 -29.10 -0.35 -6.01
C VAL A 53 -30.29 -0.71 -5.15
N LEU A 54 -30.41 -0.07 -3.98
CA LEU A 54 -31.59 -0.15 -3.13
C LEU A 54 -32.26 1.22 -3.04
N SER A 55 -33.59 1.21 -3.06
CA SER A 55 -34.38 2.43 -2.91
C SER A 55 -34.67 2.67 -1.44
N GLY A 56 -34.33 3.86 -0.91
CA GLY A 56 -34.62 4.23 0.48
C GLY A 56 -33.57 5.14 1.11
N THR A 57 -33.63 5.26 2.43
CA THR A 57 -32.56 5.85 3.26
C THR A 57 -31.67 4.77 3.84
N LEU A 58 -30.44 5.12 4.25
CA LEU A 58 -29.51 4.18 4.88
C LEU A 58 -30.14 3.49 6.10
N SER A 59 -30.80 4.28 6.95
CA SER A 59 -31.57 3.81 8.10
C SER A 59 -32.66 2.79 7.74
N SER A 60 -33.42 3.02 6.66
CA SER A 60 -34.49 2.10 6.23
C SER A 60 -33.94 0.77 5.71
N VAL A 61 -32.82 0.81 4.99
CA VAL A 61 -32.17 -0.38 4.43
C VAL A 61 -31.59 -1.25 5.54
N MET A 62 -30.97 -0.63 6.55
CA MET A 62 -30.50 -1.34 7.73
C MET A 62 -31.61 -2.08 8.48
N MET A 63 -32.74 -1.43 8.72
CA MET A 63 -33.86 -2.04 9.44
C MET A 63 -34.57 -3.14 8.64
N GLY A 64 -34.47 -3.10 7.30
CA GLY A 64 -35.11 -4.06 6.41
C GLY A 64 -34.50 -5.46 6.44
N GLY A 65 -33.24 -5.62 6.90
CA GLY A 65 -32.57 -6.91 7.02
C GLY A 65 -32.31 -7.64 5.68
N THR A 66 -32.38 -6.93 4.55
CA THR A 66 -32.26 -7.49 3.20
C THR A 66 -30.83 -7.54 2.67
N VAL A 67 -29.88 -6.94 3.38
CA VAL A 67 -28.48 -6.77 2.95
C VAL A 67 -27.56 -7.65 3.80
N ASP A 68 -26.73 -8.44 3.12
CA ASP A 68 -25.61 -9.15 3.74
C ASP A 68 -24.43 -8.18 3.95
N TRP A 69 -24.52 -7.36 5.00
CA TRP A 69 -23.54 -6.30 5.28
C TRP A 69 -22.07 -6.76 5.33
N PRO A 70 -21.72 -7.96 5.86
CA PRO A 70 -20.36 -8.50 5.75
C PRO A 70 -19.83 -8.65 4.32
N ALA A 71 -20.71 -8.86 3.33
CA ALA A 71 -20.34 -8.95 1.91
C ALA A 71 -20.20 -7.58 1.23
N ILE A 72 -20.83 -6.53 1.79
CA ILE A 72 -20.76 -5.17 1.26
C ILE A 72 -19.49 -4.48 1.75
N ARG A 73 -18.72 -3.93 0.81
CA ARG A 73 -17.47 -3.20 1.13
C ARG A 73 -17.60 -1.70 0.95
N PHE A 74 -18.59 -1.26 0.17
CA PHE A 74 -18.78 0.15 -0.13
C PHE A 74 -20.25 0.51 -0.16
N VAL A 75 -20.59 1.63 0.47
CA VAL A 75 -21.96 2.18 0.49
C VAL A 75 -21.92 3.63 0.02
N VAL A 76 -22.63 3.91 -1.06
CA VAL A 76 -22.95 5.29 -1.47
C VAL A 76 -24.41 5.52 -1.11
N PHE A 77 -24.70 6.51 -0.27
CA PHE A 77 -26.09 6.77 0.12
C PHE A 77 -26.49 8.23 -0.04
N GLU A 78 -27.74 8.44 -0.43
CA GLU A 78 -28.39 9.74 -0.39
C GLU A 78 -28.72 10.08 1.07
N GLY A 79 -27.97 11.03 1.63
CA GLY A 79 -28.11 11.48 3.01
C GLY A 79 -29.09 12.64 3.15
N ASP A 80 -29.73 12.71 4.32
CA ASP A 80 -30.45 13.92 4.75
C ASP A 80 -29.61 14.67 5.77
N ALA A 81 -29.24 15.90 5.43
CA ALA A 81 -28.23 16.69 6.14
C ALA A 81 -28.62 17.00 7.61
N HIS A 82 -29.87 16.75 8.00
CA HIS A 82 -30.39 16.96 9.36
C HIS A 82 -30.89 15.68 10.04
N SER A 83 -30.71 14.51 9.42
CA SER A 83 -31.24 13.24 9.94
C SER A 83 -30.27 12.58 10.90
N GLY A 84 -30.50 12.74 12.20
CA GLY A 84 -29.84 11.94 13.23
C GLY A 84 -30.03 10.42 13.04
N ASN A 85 -30.99 10.00 12.22
CA ASN A 85 -31.22 8.58 11.90
C ASN A 85 -30.13 8.01 10.98
N ASP A 86 -29.56 8.80 10.07
CA ASP A 86 -28.50 8.30 9.17
C ASP A 86 -27.16 8.19 9.91
N ILE A 87 -26.87 9.13 10.82
CA ILE A 87 -25.72 9.05 11.74
C ILE A 87 -25.84 7.83 12.67
N ALA A 88 -27.02 7.60 13.24
CA ALA A 88 -27.28 6.42 14.07
C ALA A 88 -27.13 5.12 13.27
N ALA A 89 -27.57 5.11 12.01
CA ALA A 89 -27.40 3.98 11.10
C ALA A 89 -25.91 3.71 10.80
N LEU A 90 -25.14 4.74 10.46
CA LEU A 90 -23.69 4.63 10.21
C LEU A 90 -22.93 4.10 11.44
N THR A 91 -23.22 4.65 12.61
CA THR A 91 -22.63 4.21 13.88
C THR A 91 -22.99 2.75 14.17
N GLY A 92 -24.24 2.36 13.87
CA GLY A 92 -24.71 0.99 13.98
C GLY A 92 -23.94 0.03 13.06
N LEU A 93 -23.76 0.38 11.79
CA LEU A 93 -23.07 -0.45 10.79
C LEU A 93 -21.58 -0.63 11.10
N THR A 94 -20.90 0.46 11.44
CA THR A 94 -19.47 0.46 11.75
C THR A 94 -19.16 -0.32 13.03
N SER A 95 -20.13 -0.45 13.93
CA SER A 95 -20.01 -1.24 15.16
C SER A 95 -20.38 -2.73 14.98
N MET A 96 -20.84 -3.16 13.80
CA MET A 96 -21.22 -4.56 13.56
C MET A 96 -19.98 -5.47 13.42
N PRO A 97 -19.91 -6.60 14.16
CA PRO A 97 -18.81 -7.56 14.00
C PRO A 97 -18.73 -8.13 12.59
N GLY A 98 -17.53 -8.07 11.98
CA GLY A 98 -17.28 -8.61 10.65
C GLY A 98 -17.66 -7.69 9.49
N VAL A 99 -18.21 -6.51 9.76
CA VAL A 99 -18.53 -5.52 8.73
C VAL A 99 -17.36 -4.54 8.59
N LYS A 100 -16.75 -4.49 7.41
CA LYS A 100 -15.69 -3.55 7.05
C LYS A 100 -16.17 -2.72 5.85
N LEU A 101 -16.88 -1.64 6.15
CA LEU A 101 -17.51 -0.79 5.13
C LEU A 101 -16.84 0.58 5.03
N SER A 102 -16.87 1.16 3.83
CA SER A 102 -16.60 2.58 3.60
C SER A 102 -17.86 3.24 3.06
N CYS A 103 -18.20 4.42 3.59
CA CYS A 103 -19.42 5.15 3.26
C CYS A 103 -19.12 6.48 2.55
N ILE A 104 -19.90 6.82 1.53
CA ILE A 104 -19.99 8.17 0.97
C ILE A 104 -21.43 8.66 1.09
N ALA A 105 -21.59 9.87 1.63
CA ALA A 105 -22.89 10.52 1.76
C ALA A 105 -23.10 11.55 0.65
N MET A 106 -24.31 11.61 0.10
CA MET A 106 -24.68 12.61 -0.91
C MET A 106 -25.82 13.49 -0.41
N LEU A 107 -25.62 14.80 -0.33
CA LEU A 107 -26.57 15.75 0.28
C LEU A 107 -27.16 16.71 -0.76
N HIS A 108 -28.43 17.07 -0.58
CA HIS A 108 -29.10 18.10 -1.38
C HIS A 108 -28.78 19.50 -0.84
N GLY A 109 -28.37 20.41 -1.72
CA GLY A 109 -28.08 21.80 -1.37
C GLY A 109 -26.59 22.10 -1.16
N PRO A 110 -26.24 23.33 -0.76
CA PRO A 110 -24.85 23.73 -0.53
C PRO A 110 -24.26 22.97 0.67
N LEU A 111 -23.07 22.39 0.48
CA LEU A 111 -22.32 21.75 1.57
C LEU A 111 -21.78 22.83 2.51
N THR A 112 -22.36 22.92 3.71
CA THR A 112 -21.82 23.71 4.81
C THR A 112 -21.13 22.79 5.82
N PRO A 113 -20.10 23.27 6.56
CA PRO A 113 -19.42 22.48 7.58
C PRO A 113 -20.39 21.83 8.58
N ASP A 114 -21.40 22.59 9.03
CA ASP A 114 -22.44 22.16 9.96
C ASP A 114 -23.22 20.90 9.50
N LEU A 115 -23.25 20.62 8.19
CA LEU A 115 -23.92 19.46 7.61
C LEU A 115 -22.97 18.30 7.29
N ALA A 116 -21.69 18.60 7.06
CA ALA A 116 -20.69 17.60 6.68
C ALA A 116 -19.97 17.00 7.90
N GLU A 117 -19.59 17.83 8.88
CA GLU A 117 -18.83 17.41 10.06
C GLU A 117 -19.49 16.25 10.82
N PRO A 118 -20.81 16.27 11.11
CA PRO A 118 -21.44 15.17 11.85
C PRO A 118 -21.43 13.83 11.11
N LEU A 119 -21.43 13.84 9.77
CA LEU A 119 -21.38 12.63 8.96
C LEU A 119 -19.95 12.08 8.90
N LEU A 120 -18.95 12.95 8.80
CA LEU A 120 -17.53 12.57 8.84
C LEU A 120 -17.16 11.98 10.19
N GLU A 121 -17.61 12.59 11.30
CA GLU A 121 -17.44 12.05 12.66
C GLU A 121 -18.11 10.67 12.83
N ALA A 122 -19.21 10.42 12.11
CA ALA A 122 -19.91 9.13 12.10
C ALA A 122 -19.23 8.06 11.22
N GLY A 123 -18.07 8.35 10.63
CA GLY A 123 -17.29 7.42 9.82
C GLY A 123 -17.60 7.45 8.32
N VAL A 124 -18.31 8.47 7.83
CA VAL A 124 -18.42 8.72 6.39
C VAL A 124 -17.07 9.21 5.87
N VAL A 125 -16.66 8.65 4.75
CA VAL A 125 -15.38 8.97 4.14
C VAL A 125 -15.41 10.29 3.40
N GLU A 126 -16.53 10.59 2.74
CA GLU A 126 -16.71 11.82 1.96
C GLU A 126 -18.19 12.22 1.89
N VAL A 127 -18.45 13.53 1.86
CA VAL A 127 -19.79 14.11 1.69
C VAL A 127 -19.82 14.93 0.39
N LEU A 128 -20.70 14.56 -0.54
CA LEU A 128 -20.81 15.15 -1.88
C LEU A 128 -22.14 15.92 -2.09
N PRO A 129 -22.17 17.01 -2.88
CA PRO A 129 -23.41 17.73 -3.18
C PRO A 129 -24.20 17.08 -4.32
N MET A 130 -25.53 17.16 -4.25
CA MET A 130 -26.48 16.71 -5.27
C MET A 130 -27.01 17.88 -6.13
N PRO A 131 -27.25 17.69 -7.45
CA PRO A 131 -27.00 16.48 -8.21
C PRO A 131 -25.50 16.32 -8.48
N ALA A 132 -24.95 15.15 -8.14
CA ALA A 132 -23.59 14.84 -8.57
C ALA A 132 -23.64 14.49 -10.06
N HIS A 133 -23.17 15.40 -10.90
CA HIS A 133 -22.25 14.91 -11.92
C HIS A 133 -21.00 14.55 -11.14
N LEU A 134 -20.62 13.28 -11.08
CA LEU A 134 -19.27 12.95 -10.61
C LEU A 134 -18.34 13.71 -11.56
N SER A 135 -17.74 14.80 -11.08
CA SER A 135 -16.59 15.37 -11.77
C SER A 135 -15.56 14.23 -11.87
N PRO A 136 -14.62 14.26 -12.83
CA PRO A 136 -13.51 13.31 -12.83
C PRO A 136 -12.85 13.19 -11.44
N GLY A 137 -12.88 14.29 -10.66
CA GLY A 137 -12.45 14.35 -9.26
C GLY A 137 -13.31 13.60 -8.24
N ALA A 138 -14.62 13.39 -8.45
CA ALA A 138 -15.48 12.62 -7.55
C ALA A 138 -15.51 11.12 -7.90
N SER A 139 -15.30 10.75 -9.17
CA SER A 139 -14.94 9.37 -9.55
C SER A 139 -13.53 9.04 -9.05
N GLU A 140 -12.60 10.01 -9.09
CA GLU A 140 -11.32 9.93 -8.40
C GLU A 140 -11.47 9.91 -6.88
N ALA A 141 -12.41 10.63 -6.26
CA ALA A 141 -12.60 10.62 -4.81
C ALA A 141 -13.25 9.31 -4.34
N VAL A 142 -14.22 8.74 -5.07
CA VAL A 142 -14.66 7.35 -4.86
C VAL A 142 -13.51 6.35 -5.11
N ALA A 143 -12.56 6.68 -5.99
CA ALA A 143 -11.30 5.94 -6.16
C ALA A 143 -10.16 6.38 -5.20
N GLN A 144 -10.36 7.38 -4.35
CA GLN A 144 -9.35 8.04 -3.47
C GLN A 144 -9.89 8.37 -2.06
N ALA A 145 -10.93 7.68 -1.59
CA ALA A 145 -11.55 7.88 -0.29
C ALA A 145 -11.26 6.67 0.63
N PRO A 146 -10.62 6.79 1.81
CA PRO A 146 -9.67 7.79 2.28
C PRO A 146 -8.23 7.26 2.35
N LYS A 147 -7.28 8.21 2.39
CA LYS A 147 -5.93 8.03 2.91
C LYS A 147 -6.00 7.46 4.33
N GLN A 148 -5.66 6.19 4.53
CA GLN A 148 -5.13 5.74 5.82
C GLN A 148 -3.67 6.18 5.95
N VAL A 149 -3.39 7.48 5.93
CA VAL A 149 -2.20 8.04 6.58
C VAL A 149 -2.53 9.43 7.16
N SER A 150 -2.79 9.37 8.46
CA SER A 150 -2.62 10.38 9.52
C SER A 150 -3.49 11.64 9.52
N GLU A 151 -4.40 11.65 10.49
CA GLU A 151 -4.28 12.63 11.56
C GLU A 151 -2.95 12.37 12.31
N ASN A 152 -2.00 13.30 12.22
CA ASN A 152 -0.79 13.48 13.07
C ASN A 152 0.38 12.45 13.06
N GLY A 153 0.82 11.86 11.94
CA GLY A 153 2.02 10.99 11.92
C GLY A 153 2.66 10.74 10.54
N GLY A 154 3.93 10.29 10.52
CA GLY A 154 4.75 10.12 9.33
C GLY A 154 4.21 9.21 8.22
N ASP A 155 4.61 9.47 6.97
CA ASP A 155 4.24 8.66 5.81
C ASP A 155 5.11 7.40 5.69
N VAL A 156 4.49 6.22 5.69
CA VAL A 156 5.21 4.94 5.55
C VAL A 156 5.21 4.48 4.09
N THR A 157 6.40 4.25 3.52
CA THR A 157 6.60 3.69 2.17
C THR A 157 7.21 2.30 2.29
N VAL A 158 6.46 1.29 1.90
CA VAL A 158 6.88 -0.12 1.97
C VAL A 158 7.56 -0.51 0.66
N VAL A 159 8.72 -1.16 0.73
CA VAL A 159 9.47 -1.63 -0.45
C VAL A 159 9.52 -3.15 -0.45
N LEU A 160 8.74 -3.77 -1.34
CA LEU A 160 8.68 -5.21 -1.55
C LEU A 160 9.58 -5.64 -2.71
N ARG A 161 10.00 -6.92 -2.69
CA ARG A 161 10.80 -7.54 -3.75
C ARG A 161 10.06 -8.68 -4.44
N ALA A 162 10.03 -8.65 -5.77
CA ALA A 162 9.48 -9.74 -6.58
C ALA A 162 10.34 -11.01 -6.54
N ARG A 163 11.65 -10.87 -6.33
CA ARG A 163 12.58 -12.00 -6.15
C ARG A 163 13.84 -11.54 -5.42
N GLY A 164 14.58 -12.49 -4.87
CA GLY A 164 15.96 -12.24 -4.42
C GLY A 164 16.80 -11.62 -5.55
N GLY A 165 17.55 -10.57 -5.23
CA GLY A 165 18.37 -9.84 -6.19
C GLY A 165 17.62 -8.92 -7.16
N ALA A 166 16.32 -8.65 -6.95
CA ALA A 166 15.60 -7.62 -7.72
C ALA A 166 16.07 -6.18 -7.38
N GLY A 167 16.82 -6.00 -6.29
CA GLY A 167 17.40 -4.72 -5.88
C GLY A 167 16.49 -3.86 -4.99
N ALA A 168 15.53 -4.45 -4.28
CA ALA A 168 14.63 -3.73 -3.38
C ALA A 168 15.38 -2.96 -2.27
N THR A 169 16.34 -3.58 -1.59
CA THR A 169 17.19 -2.89 -0.61
C THR A 169 17.93 -1.70 -1.21
N THR A 170 18.48 -1.86 -2.42
CA THR A 170 19.12 -0.74 -3.13
C THR A 170 18.12 0.38 -3.42
N VAL A 171 16.89 0.06 -3.82
CA VAL A 171 15.82 1.05 -4.01
C VAL A 171 15.47 1.72 -2.69
N ALA A 172 15.23 0.98 -1.61
CA ALA A 172 14.86 1.50 -0.30
C ALA A 172 15.92 2.45 0.27
N VAL A 173 17.20 2.04 0.29
CA VAL A 173 18.33 2.84 0.77
C VAL A 173 18.43 4.17 0.01
N ASN A 174 18.37 4.13 -1.31
CA ASN A 174 18.54 5.32 -2.14
C ASN A 174 17.29 6.21 -2.14
N LEU A 175 16.09 5.63 -2.02
CA LEU A 175 14.84 6.37 -1.83
C LEU A 175 14.89 7.18 -0.53
N ALA A 176 15.18 6.51 0.58
CA ALA A 176 15.25 7.15 1.90
C ALA A 176 16.37 8.19 1.98
N THR A 177 17.57 7.88 1.47
CA THR A 177 18.69 8.82 1.43
C THR A 177 18.37 10.06 0.59
N THR A 178 17.71 9.91 -0.57
CA THR A 178 17.33 11.06 -1.41
C THR A 178 16.40 12.00 -0.66
N HIS A 179 15.47 11.44 0.11
CA HIS A 179 14.53 12.22 0.91
C HIS A 179 15.22 12.92 2.09
N ALA A 180 16.06 12.21 2.84
CA ALA A 180 16.83 12.77 3.95
C ALA A 180 17.72 13.95 3.53
N GLN A 181 18.29 13.90 2.32
CA GLN A 181 19.12 14.98 1.78
C GLN A 181 18.32 16.17 1.21
N LYS A 182 17.00 16.08 1.12
CA LYS A 182 16.18 17.15 0.59
C LYS A 182 16.07 18.26 1.63
N ILE A 183 16.44 19.49 1.23
CA ILE A 183 16.28 20.67 2.09
C ILE A 183 14.79 20.84 2.43
N GLY A 184 14.48 20.89 3.73
CA GLY A 184 13.10 20.97 4.24
C GLY A 184 12.30 19.68 4.06
N GLY A 185 12.96 18.54 3.81
CA GLY A 185 12.32 17.23 3.64
C GLY A 185 11.76 16.63 4.93
N GLY A 186 12.19 17.08 6.11
CA GLY A 186 11.79 16.48 7.38
C GLY A 186 12.63 15.26 7.75
N LYS A 187 12.37 14.68 8.93
CA LYS A 187 13.11 13.53 9.47
C LYS A 187 12.71 12.26 8.73
N THR A 188 13.70 11.50 8.28
CA THR A 188 13.49 10.26 7.51
C THR A 188 14.07 9.06 8.25
N ALA A 189 13.26 8.00 8.38
CA ALA A 189 13.69 6.70 8.88
C ALA A 189 13.76 5.68 7.73
N LEU A 190 14.77 4.80 7.79
CA LEU A 190 14.83 3.55 7.03
C LEU A 190 14.84 2.37 8.00
N VAL A 191 13.96 1.41 7.81
CA VAL A 191 13.83 0.23 8.66
C VAL A 191 14.07 -1.01 7.84
N ASP A 192 15.05 -1.83 8.23
CA ASP A 192 15.33 -3.12 7.62
C ASP A 192 14.58 -4.24 8.36
N LEU A 193 13.49 -4.73 7.77
CA LEU A 193 12.74 -5.87 8.31
C LEU A 193 13.18 -7.21 7.72
N ASP A 194 14.20 -7.24 6.84
CA ASP A 194 14.77 -8.50 6.36
C ASP A 194 15.72 -9.09 7.42
N ILE A 195 15.16 -9.52 8.54
CA ILE A 195 15.91 -10.01 9.72
C ILE A 195 16.76 -11.28 9.46
N GLN A 196 16.72 -11.83 8.25
CA GLN A 196 17.52 -12.98 7.83
C GLN A 196 18.64 -12.59 6.86
N ASN A 197 18.38 -11.64 5.96
CA ASN A 197 19.28 -11.29 4.87
C ASN A 197 19.44 -9.77 4.72
N GLY A 198 19.22 -9.03 5.81
CA GLY A 198 19.32 -7.59 5.87
C GLY A 198 20.65 -7.12 5.34
N ALA A 199 20.60 -6.14 4.44
CA ALA A 199 21.77 -5.62 3.75
C ALA A 199 21.83 -4.09 3.79
N VAL A 200 20.91 -3.45 4.52
CA VAL A 200 20.91 -2.00 4.70
C VAL A 200 22.17 -1.55 5.45
N ALA A 201 22.57 -2.27 6.50
CA ALA A 201 23.77 -1.98 7.29
C ALA A 201 25.02 -1.90 6.40
N LEU A 202 25.25 -2.96 5.61
CA LEU A 202 26.35 -3.02 4.64
C LEU A 202 26.28 -1.92 3.58
N ALA A 203 25.08 -1.59 3.09
CA ALA A 203 24.91 -0.57 2.05
C ALA A 203 25.18 0.87 2.54
N LEU A 204 25.26 1.08 3.85
CA LEU A 204 25.42 2.38 4.52
C LEU A 204 26.67 2.46 5.41
N ASP A 205 27.51 1.41 5.45
CA ASP A 205 28.64 1.29 6.36
C ASP A 205 28.25 1.46 7.84
N LEU A 206 27.12 0.86 8.22
CA LEU A 206 26.58 0.84 9.59
C LEU A 206 26.72 -0.56 10.20
N PRO A 207 26.76 -0.68 11.54
CA PRO A 207 26.67 -1.97 12.21
C PRO A 207 25.26 -2.56 12.11
N ASP A 208 25.16 -3.89 12.16
CA ASP A 208 23.90 -4.58 12.47
C ASP A 208 23.47 -4.23 13.90
N SER A 209 22.15 -4.24 14.17
CA SER A 209 21.58 -3.67 15.39
C SER A 209 21.41 -4.72 16.50
N PRO A 210 22.16 -4.62 17.63
CA PRO A 210 21.87 -5.43 18.81
C PRO A 210 20.51 -5.07 19.42
N ALA A 211 20.07 -3.81 19.27
CA ALA A 211 18.76 -3.37 19.73
C ALA A 211 17.64 -4.09 18.97
N ALA A 212 17.74 -4.21 17.64
CA ALA A 212 16.81 -5.03 16.86
C ALA A 212 16.81 -6.49 17.34
N SER A 213 17.98 -7.05 17.67
CA SER A 213 18.08 -8.41 18.24
C SER A 213 17.35 -8.55 19.58
N THR A 214 17.47 -7.57 20.48
CA THR A 214 16.72 -7.58 21.75
C THR A 214 15.21 -7.43 21.52
N LEU A 215 14.82 -6.63 20.52
CA LEU A 215 13.42 -6.40 20.16
C LEU A 215 12.77 -7.68 19.67
N ILE A 216 13.34 -8.36 18.67
CA ILE A 216 12.76 -9.59 18.11
C ILE A 216 12.78 -10.78 19.08
N ARG A 217 13.52 -10.68 20.20
CA ARG A 217 13.51 -11.64 21.31
C ARG A 217 12.46 -11.32 22.37
N GLY A 218 11.71 -10.21 22.22
CA GLY A 218 10.71 -9.75 23.18
C GLY A 218 11.32 -9.25 24.49
N GLN A 219 12.59 -8.83 24.49
CA GLN A 219 13.29 -8.36 25.68
C GLN A 219 13.03 -6.88 25.98
N VAL A 220 12.55 -6.14 24.98
CA VAL A 220 12.22 -4.72 25.03
C VAL A 220 10.92 -4.47 24.28
N GLN A 221 10.24 -3.38 24.61
CA GLN A 221 9.03 -2.93 23.92
C GLN A 221 9.40 -1.99 22.77
N ALA A 222 8.62 -2.00 21.68
CA ALA A 222 8.85 -1.13 20.53
C ALA A 222 8.25 0.28 20.75
N ASP A 223 8.67 0.97 21.81
CA ASP A 223 8.17 2.31 22.15
C ASP A 223 9.06 3.46 21.62
N ALA A 224 8.67 4.70 21.91
CA ALA A 224 9.42 5.88 21.51
C ALA A 224 10.85 5.91 22.07
N GLY A 225 11.07 5.38 23.27
CA GLY A 225 12.40 5.29 23.90
C GLY A 225 13.28 4.27 23.20
N PHE A 226 12.72 3.11 22.82
CA PHE A 226 13.39 2.14 21.97
C PHE A 226 13.79 2.76 20.63
N VAL A 227 12.86 3.41 19.92
CA VAL A 227 13.13 4.05 18.62
C VAL A 227 14.20 5.13 18.74
N GLU A 228 14.25 5.88 19.85
CA GLU A 228 15.31 6.87 20.05
C GLU A 228 16.69 6.24 20.27
N ALA A 229 16.75 5.12 21.00
CA ALA A 229 18.00 4.46 21.34
C ALA A 229 18.53 3.52 20.23
N ALA A 230 17.65 2.94 19.42
CA ALA A 230 17.99 1.88 18.47
C ALA A 230 18.37 2.36 17.07
N MET A 231 18.10 3.63 16.74
CA MET A 231 18.31 4.19 15.40
C MET A 231 19.73 4.74 15.24
N GLU A 232 20.42 4.31 14.19
CA GLU A 232 21.73 4.84 13.79
C GLU A 232 21.56 6.05 12.88
N GLU A 233 22.36 7.11 13.07
CA GLU A 233 22.37 8.27 12.18
C GLU A 233 23.49 8.12 11.13
N HIS A 234 23.10 7.94 9.88
CA HIS A 234 24.04 7.92 8.76
C HIS A 234 24.44 9.35 8.37
N SER A 235 25.65 9.53 7.84
CA SER A 235 26.24 10.81 7.40
C SER A 235 25.39 11.64 6.42
N SER A 236 24.37 11.04 5.80
CA SER A 236 23.40 11.72 4.95
C SER A 236 22.25 12.40 5.72
N GLY A 237 22.19 12.27 7.05
CA GLY A 237 21.04 12.67 7.88
C GLY A 237 19.89 11.65 7.87
N LEU A 238 20.15 10.43 7.39
CA LEU A 238 19.16 9.34 7.39
C LEU A 238 19.27 8.60 8.72
N HIS A 239 18.14 8.37 9.39
CA HIS A 239 18.10 7.53 10.59
C HIS A 239 17.76 6.10 10.16
N VAL A 240 18.44 5.10 10.70
CA VAL A 240 18.34 3.71 10.24
C VAL A 240 18.18 2.75 11.41
N LEU A 241 17.13 1.93 11.36
CA LEU A 241 17.07 0.69 12.13
C LEU A 241 17.61 -0.44 11.23
N THR A 242 18.85 -0.84 11.46
CA THR A 242 19.47 -1.96 10.74
C THR A 242 18.91 -3.30 11.23
N ALA A 243 19.06 -4.33 10.40
CA ALA A 243 18.67 -5.69 10.75
C ALA A 243 19.40 -6.17 12.02
N PRO A 244 18.83 -7.13 12.76
CA PRO A 244 19.46 -7.73 13.92
C PRO A 244 20.82 -8.35 13.61
N ASP A 245 21.74 -8.27 14.56
CA ASP A 245 23.07 -8.92 14.52
C ASP A 245 23.03 -10.46 14.70
N VAL A 246 21.82 -11.04 14.67
CA VAL A 246 21.57 -12.47 14.76
C VAL A 246 20.65 -12.95 13.65
N PHE A 247 20.90 -14.16 13.18
CA PHE A 247 19.98 -14.83 12.26
C PHE A 247 18.77 -15.39 13.03
N ALA A 248 17.56 -14.94 12.68
CA ALA A 248 16.33 -15.30 13.37
C ALA A 248 15.23 -15.81 12.41
N PRO A 249 14.27 -16.62 12.88
CA PRO A 249 13.11 -16.99 12.08
C PRO A 249 12.24 -15.76 11.78
N LEU A 250 11.62 -15.69 10.60
CA LEU A 250 10.69 -14.59 10.26
C LEU A 250 9.52 -14.46 11.25
N SER A 251 9.16 -15.53 11.94
CA SER A 251 8.17 -15.52 13.01
C SER A 251 8.64 -14.83 14.29
N ALA A 252 9.89 -14.37 14.38
CA ALA A 252 10.35 -13.52 15.49
C ALA A 252 9.77 -12.10 15.39
N LEU A 253 9.39 -11.66 14.19
CA LEU A 253 8.58 -10.47 13.99
C LEU A 253 7.11 -10.84 14.25
N GLN A 254 6.62 -10.53 15.45
CA GLN A 254 5.20 -10.70 15.79
C GLN A 254 4.40 -9.49 15.28
N PRO A 255 3.13 -9.66 14.87
CA PRO A 255 2.31 -8.56 14.36
C PRO A 255 2.21 -7.37 15.33
N GLU A 256 2.03 -7.61 16.62
CA GLU A 256 1.89 -6.57 17.65
C GLU A 256 3.18 -5.75 17.79
N LEU A 257 4.33 -6.42 17.78
CA LEU A 257 5.65 -5.79 17.84
C LEU A 257 5.86 -4.86 16.64
N VAL A 258 5.45 -5.29 15.44
CA VAL A 258 5.57 -4.49 14.22
C VAL A 258 4.60 -3.29 14.26
N ASP A 259 3.39 -3.47 14.75
CA ASP A 259 2.41 -2.39 14.90
C ASP A 259 2.90 -1.31 15.88
N ASP A 260 3.43 -1.71 17.04
CA ASP A 260 4.00 -0.82 18.05
C ASP A 260 5.20 -0.05 17.48
N LEU A 261 6.12 -0.76 16.80
CA LEU A 261 7.30 -0.17 16.18
C LEU A 261 6.91 0.91 15.16
N LEU A 262 5.95 0.62 14.28
CA LEU A 262 5.50 1.56 13.26
C LEU A 262 4.75 2.74 13.86
N THR A 263 3.96 2.52 14.91
CA THR A 263 3.31 3.59 15.67
C THR A 263 4.34 4.55 16.29
N ALA A 264 5.37 4.01 16.96
CA ALA A 264 6.44 4.80 17.56
C ALA A 264 7.27 5.57 16.51
N LEU A 265 7.56 4.95 15.36
CA LEU A 265 8.25 5.60 14.25
C LEU A 265 7.43 6.74 13.65
N ARG A 266 6.14 6.52 13.41
CA ARG A 266 5.21 7.53 12.84
C ARG A 266 5.07 8.77 13.72
N ALA A 267 5.25 8.63 15.03
CA ALA A 267 5.25 9.76 15.95
C ALA A 267 6.52 10.63 15.89
N ARG A 268 7.64 10.10 15.36
CA ARG A 268 8.97 10.77 15.39
C ARG A 268 9.50 11.20 14.02
N TYR A 269 9.11 10.49 12.96
CA TYR A 269 9.63 10.70 11.61
C TYR A 269 8.51 11.16 10.69
N ASP A 270 8.83 12.08 9.79
CA ASP A 270 7.89 12.56 8.76
C ASP A 270 7.73 11.53 7.64
N HIS A 271 8.78 10.76 7.38
CA HIS A 271 8.83 9.75 6.33
C HIS A 271 9.57 8.50 6.80
N ILE A 272 8.98 7.34 6.58
CA ILE A 272 9.50 6.05 7.00
C ILE A 272 9.54 5.15 5.77
N VAL A 273 10.71 4.61 5.43
CA VAL A 273 10.89 3.63 4.36
C VAL A 273 11.14 2.27 4.99
N ILE A 274 10.40 1.25 4.58
CA ILE A 274 10.55 -0.11 5.09
C ILE A 274 11.11 -1.00 3.99
N ASP A 275 12.29 -1.59 4.21
CA ASP A 275 12.81 -2.66 3.36
C ASP A 275 12.28 -4.00 3.86
N MET A 276 11.51 -4.68 2.99
CA MET A 276 10.84 -5.92 3.34
C MET A 276 11.64 -7.14 2.86
N PRO A 277 11.65 -8.25 3.63
CA PRO A 277 12.13 -9.54 3.15
C PRO A 277 11.29 -10.08 2.00
N GLN A 278 11.75 -11.17 1.39
CA GLN A 278 11.00 -11.88 0.35
C GLN A 278 9.82 -12.71 0.91
N GLY A 279 9.91 -13.11 2.18
CA GLY A 279 8.90 -13.92 2.85
C GLY A 279 7.61 -13.13 3.11
N VAL A 280 6.47 -13.77 2.90
CA VAL A 280 5.16 -13.26 3.33
C VAL A 280 4.79 -14.04 4.58
N ALA A 281 4.46 -13.34 5.64
CA ALA A 281 4.07 -13.87 6.95
C ALA A 281 3.06 -12.91 7.60
N ASP A 282 2.43 -13.32 8.70
CA ASP A 282 1.29 -12.60 9.29
C ASP A 282 1.62 -11.16 9.70
N TRP A 283 2.87 -10.87 10.05
CA TRP A 283 3.35 -9.52 10.39
C TRP A 283 3.40 -8.55 9.20
N ILE A 284 3.12 -8.99 7.97
CA ILE A 284 2.96 -8.08 6.82
C ILE A 284 1.71 -7.21 6.94
N GLU A 285 0.66 -7.70 7.59
CA GLU A 285 -0.62 -6.98 7.74
C GLU A 285 -0.47 -5.65 8.47
N PRO A 286 0.16 -5.58 9.67
CA PRO A 286 0.38 -4.29 10.34
C PRO A 286 1.28 -3.37 9.51
N VAL A 287 2.28 -3.89 8.78
CA VAL A 287 3.08 -3.07 7.86
C VAL A 287 2.21 -2.40 6.79
N LEU A 288 1.32 -3.16 6.16
CA LEU A 288 0.43 -2.66 5.12
C LEU A 288 -0.64 -1.71 5.67
N ARG A 289 -1.12 -1.95 6.88
CA ARG A 289 -2.06 -1.07 7.59
C ARG A 289 -1.49 0.34 7.80
N HIS A 290 -0.21 0.44 8.15
CA HIS A 290 0.47 1.73 8.34
C HIS A 290 0.95 2.38 7.04
N ALA A 291 0.92 1.64 5.92
CA ALA A 291 1.51 2.05 4.66
C ALA A 291 0.73 3.20 3.98
N ALA A 292 1.44 4.27 3.63
CA ALA A 292 0.96 5.29 2.69
C ALA A 292 0.96 4.78 1.24
N ARG A 293 1.89 3.87 0.95
CA ARG A 293 2.13 3.31 -0.38
C ARG A 293 3.04 2.10 -0.31
N VAL A 294 2.99 1.30 -1.37
CA VAL A 294 3.82 0.12 -1.56
C VAL A 294 4.51 0.20 -2.91
N LEU A 295 5.83 -0.02 -2.91
CA LEU A 295 6.64 -0.17 -4.10
C LEU A 295 6.99 -1.64 -4.27
N VAL A 296 6.62 -2.25 -5.41
CA VAL A 296 7.03 -3.61 -5.75
C VAL A 296 8.18 -3.55 -6.75
N VAL A 297 9.38 -3.90 -6.30
CA VAL A 297 10.60 -3.90 -7.12
C VAL A 297 10.72 -5.22 -7.87
N THR A 298 10.74 -5.14 -9.20
CA THR A 298 10.73 -6.28 -10.12
C THR A 298 11.71 -6.06 -11.28
N ASP A 299 11.96 -7.11 -12.06
CA ASP A 299 12.49 -7.01 -13.43
C ASP A 299 11.46 -7.59 -14.42
N THR A 300 11.78 -7.63 -15.72
CA THR A 300 10.90 -8.21 -16.75
C THR A 300 11.04 -9.72 -16.93
N SER A 301 11.71 -10.43 -16.01
CA SER A 301 11.76 -11.90 -16.05
C SER A 301 10.41 -12.50 -15.70
N LEU A 302 10.03 -13.61 -16.35
CA LEU A 302 8.75 -14.29 -16.10
C LEU A 302 8.55 -14.69 -14.62
N PRO A 303 9.57 -15.19 -13.89
CA PRO A 303 9.41 -15.48 -12.46
C PRO A 303 9.09 -14.23 -11.63
N ALA A 304 9.76 -13.11 -11.90
CA ALA A 304 9.51 -11.85 -11.19
C ALA A 304 8.13 -11.30 -11.51
N ILE A 305 7.72 -11.28 -12.79
CA ILE A 305 6.38 -10.87 -13.22
C ILE A 305 5.29 -11.67 -12.50
N ARG A 306 5.40 -13.00 -12.48
CA ARG A 306 4.42 -13.87 -11.79
C ARG A 306 4.36 -13.60 -10.29
N ARG A 307 5.51 -13.39 -9.65
CA ARG A 307 5.55 -13.10 -8.21
C ARG A 307 5.00 -11.72 -7.89
N THR A 308 5.33 -10.70 -8.70
CA THR A 308 4.77 -9.35 -8.62
C THR A 308 3.26 -9.37 -8.72
N ARG A 309 2.69 -10.09 -9.69
CA ARG A 309 1.22 -10.24 -9.80
C ARG A 309 0.61 -10.82 -8.53
N ARG A 310 1.18 -11.90 -8.00
CA ARG A 310 0.68 -12.54 -6.77
C ARG A 310 0.77 -11.63 -5.54
N LEU A 311 1.82 -10.81 -5.44
CA LEU A 311 1.94 -9.82 -4.37
C LEU A 311 0.89 -8.71 -4.52
N ILE A 312 0.66 -8.23 -5.74
CA ILE A 312 -0.38 -7.23 -6.01
C ILE A 312 -1.77 -7.80 -5.69
N ASP A 313 -2.06 -9.04 -6.08
CA ASP A 313 -3.33 -9.70 -5.77
C ASP A 313 -3.54 -9.78 -4.26
N LEU A 314 -2.56 -10.33 -3.53
CA LEU A 314 -2.60 -10.43 -2.07
C LEU A 314 -2.87 -9.09 -1.38
N ILE A 315 -2.18 -8.03 -1.80
CA ILE A 315 -2.32 -6.71 -1.18
C ILE A 315 -3.64 -6.05 -1.60
N SER A 316 -4.05 -6.20 -2.86
CA SER A 316 -5.27 -5.57 -3.37
C SER A 316 -6.54 -6.24 -2.83
N GLU A 317 -6.47 -7.52 -2.45
CA GLU A 317 -7.55 -8.26 -1.78
C GLU A 317 -7.88 -7.66 -0.40
N GLU A 318 -6.87 -7.29 0.39
CA GLU A 318 -7.04 -6.79 1.77
C GLU A 318 -6.95 -5.26 1.89
N HIS A 319 -6.25 -4.59 0.97
CA HIS A 319 -5.94 -3.16 1.01
C HIS A 319 -6.16 -2.50 -0.35
N MET A 320 -7.40 -2.54 -0.84
CA MET A 320 -7.76 -2.08 -2.19
C MET A 320 -7.37 -0.62 -2.52
N THR A 321 -7.40 0.27 -1.52
CA THR A 321 -7.07 1.69 -1.68
C THR A 321 -5.58 2.00 -1.53
N LEU A 322 -4.76 1.03 -1.11
CA LEU A 322 -3.34 1.25 -0.88
C LEU A 322 -2.61 1.46 -2.22
N PRO A 323 -1.96 2.62 -2.45
CA PRO A 323 -1.25 2.88 -3.69
C PRO A 323 -0.11 1.88 -3.90
N LEU A 324 -0.24 1.06 -4.94
CA LEU A 324 0.73 0.05 -5.35
C LEU A 324 1.42 0.47 -6.64
N GLN A 325 2.73 0.71 -6.56
CA GLN A 325 3.53 1.13 -7.71
C GLN A 325 4.58 0.07 -8.06
N VAL A 326 4.73 -0.19 -9.35
CA VAL A 326 5.71 -1.16 -9.87
C VAL A 326 6.98 -0.43 -10.27
N VAL A 327 8.11 -0.88 -9.70
CA VAL A 327 9.43 -0.36 -10.01
C VAL A 327 10.20 -1.42 -10.78
N VAL A 328 10.44 -1.16 -12.07
CA VAL A 328 11.26 -2.02 -12.92
C VAL A 328 12.72 -1.66 -12.73
N ASN A 329 13.49 -2.54 -12.11
CA ASN A 329 14.91 -2.36 -11.86
C ASN A 329 15.78 -3.19 -12.82
N GLY A 330 16.96 -2.67 -13.15
CA GLY A 330 17.91 -3.31 -14.06
C GLY A 330 17.65 -3.04 -15.54
N GLU A 331 16.66 -2.22 -15.89
CA GLU A 331 16.25 -2.02 -17.28
C GLU A 331 16.04 -0.55 -17.62
N LYS A 332 16.46 -0.16 -18.82
CA LYS A 332 16.20 1.20 -19.33
C LYS A 332 14.75 1.33 -19.74
N ARG A 333 14.12 2.44 -19.36
CA ARG A 333 12.82 2.82 -19.92
C ARG A 333 12.94 2.94 -21.44
N PRO A 334 12.14 2.19 -22.22
CA PRO A 334 12.16 2.34 -23.67
C PRO A 334 11.37 3.59 -24.08
N MET A 335 11.73 4.17 -25.23
CA MET A 335 11.00 5.32 -25.79
C MET A 335 9.56 4.96 -26.19
N MET A 336 9.34 3.72 -26.64
CA MET A 336 8.03 3.13 -26.89
C MET A 336 7.98 1.75 -26.25
N MET A 337 6.87 1.43 -25.59
CA MET A 337 6.67 0.10 -25.02
C MET A 337 6.59 -0.95 -26.14
N THR A 338 7.47 -1.96 -26.05
CA THR A 338 7.41 -3.14 -26.91
C THR A 338 6.15 -3.97 -26.62
N ALA A 339 5.77 -4.88 -27.53
CA ALA A 339 4.64 -5.79 -27.31
C ALA A 339 4.84 -6.64 -26.04
N ALA A 340 6.07 -7.11 -25.82
CA ALA A 340 6.44 -7.87 -24.61
C ALA A 340 6.22 -7.05 -23.33
N GLN A 341 6.65 -5.79 -23.29
CA GLN A 341 6.47 -4.94 -22.11
C GLN A 341 5.00 -4.54 -21.87
N LYS A 342 4.22 -4.36 -22.93
CA LYS A 342 2.77 -4.15 -22.81
C LYS A 342 2.10 -5.39 -22.21
N GLU A 343 2.48 -6.57 -22.68
CA GLU A 343 1.99 -7.82 -22.12
C GLU A 343 2.46 -8.02 -20.68
N THR A 344 3.70 -7.65 -20.33
CA THR A 344 4.17 -7.63 -18.94
C THR A 344 3.30 -6.75 -18.05
N ALA A 345 3.04 -5.51 -18.45
CA ALA A 345 2.17 -4.60 -17.69
C ALA A 345 0.76 -5.17 -17.53
N ARG A 346 0.22 -5.80 -18.59
CA ARG A 346 -1.08 -6.49 -18.57
C ARG A 346 -1.09 -7.67 -17.60
N LEU A 347 -0.06 -8.52 -17.60
CA LEU A 347 0.07 -9.67 -16.71
C LEU A 347 0.24 -9.25 -15.25
N ILE A 348 0.91 -8.13 -15.00
CA ILE A 348 1.03 -7.54 -13.66
C ILE A 348 -0.31 -6.92 -13.24
N GLY A 349 -1.07 -6.35 -14.18
CA GLY A 349 -2.32 -5.63 -13.92
C GLY A 349 -2.10 -4.22 -13.37
N ARG A 350 -0.89 -3.66 -13.54
CA ARG A 350 -0.52 -2.29 -13.15
C ARG A 350 0.46 -1.71 -14.17
N PRO A 351 0.47 -0.38 -14.38
CA PRO A 351 1.46 0.27 -15.23
C PRO A 351 2.87 0.15 -14.63
N MET A 352 3.88 0.00 -15.50
CA MET A 352 5.30 0.04 -15.13
C MET A 352 5.81 1.49 -15.24
N GLU A 353 5.56 2.31 -14.22
CA GLU A 353 5.80 3.76 -14.25
C GLU A 353 7.26 4.12 -14.00
N HIS A 354 7.94 3.35 -13.15
CA HIS A 354 9.29 3.63 -12.70
C HIS A 354 10.28 2.62 -13.27
N TRP A 355 11.35 3.13 -13.87
CA TRP A 355 12.38 2.33 -14.52
C TRP A 355 13.75 2.79 -14.05
N ILE A 356 14.51 1.88 -13.45
CA ILE A 356 15.88 2.11 -12.99
C ILE A 356 16.81 1.31 -13.90
N PRO A 357 17.65 1.97 -14.71
CA PRO A 357 18.52 1.27 -15.63
C PRO A 357 19.63 0.52 -14.90
N ALA A 358 20.06 -0.62 -15.45
CA ALA A 358 21.21 -1.34 -14.91
C ALA A 358 22.49 -0.49 -14.97
N ASP A 359 23.24 -0.54 -13.87
CA ASP A 359 24.61 -0.07 -13.79
C ASP A 359 25.36 -0.89 -12.73
N ALA A 360 25.68 -2.14 -13.08
CA ALA A 360 26.30 -3.10 -12.16
C ALA A 360 27.64 -2.60 -11.61
N LYS A 361 28.40 -1.82 -12.40
CA LYS A 361 29.66 -1.22 -11.96
C LYS A 361 29.42 -0.16 -10.88
N ALA A 362 28.49 0.75 -11.11
CA ALA A 362 28.14 1.76 -10.10
C ALA A 362 27.57 1.12 -8.83
N ALA A 363 26.70 0.12 -8.97
CA ALA A 363 26.15 -0.60 -7.83
C ALA A 363 27.24 -1.31 -7.02
N ARG A 364 28.18 -1.98 -7.70
CA ARG A 364 29.31 -2.64 -7.03
C ARG A 364 30.18 -1.65 -6.26
N VAL A 365 30.56 -0.54 -6.90
CA VAL A 365 31.36 0.51 -6.25
C VAL A 365 30.64 1.11 -5.04
N ALA A 366 29.34 1.34 -5.14
CA ALA A 366 28.54 1.89 -4.04
C ALA A 366 28.54 0.95 -2.83
N VAL A 367 28.28 -0.35 -3.04
CA VAL A 367 28.27 -1.37 -1.99
C VAL A 367 29.67 -1.58 -1.39
N ASP A 368 30.71 -1.70 -2.22
CA ASP A 368 32.09 -1.88 -1.74
C ASP A 368 32.59 -0.70 -0.88
N MET A 369 32.02 0.48 -1.08
CA MET A 369 32.32 1.70 -0.33
C MET A 369 31.34 1.96 0.82
N GLY A 370 30.31 1.12 1.00
CA GLY A 370 29.26 1.30 2.01
C GLY A 370 28.51 2.64 1.89
N VAL A 371 28.31 3.14 0.66
CA VAL A 371 27.59 4.40 0.44
C VAL A 371 26.40 4.21 -0.51
N PRO A 372 25.29 4.94 -0.32
CA PRO A 372 24.19 4.95 -1.28
C PRO A 372 24.68 5.30 -2.68
N MET A 373 24.15 4.61 -3.69
CA MET A 373 24.51 4.81 -5.10
C MET A 373 24.28 6.26 -5.56
N ILE A 374 23.26 6.94 -5.04
CA ILE A 374 23.00 8.35 -5.32
C ILE A 374 24.10 9.29 -4.81
N LEU A 375 24.95 8.84 -3.87
CA LEU A 375 26.08 9.57 -3.30
C LEU A 375 27.42 9.10 -3.89
N GLY A 376 27.65 7.78 -3.91
CA GLY A 376 28.90 7.18 -4.40
C GLY A 376 29.04 7.16 -5.92
N ALA A 377 27.93 7.15 -6.65
CA ALA A 377 27.91 7.05 -8.11
C ALA A 377 26.96 8.07 -8.76
N LYS A 378 27.03 9.34 -8.34
CA LYS A 378 26.14 10.45 -8.75
C LYS A 378 25.85 10.57 -10.25
N ARG A 379 26.82 10.22 -11.11
CA ARG A 379 26.73 10.33 -12.58
C ARG A 379 26.13 9.09 -13.26
N SER A 380 25.96 8.00 -12.52
CA SER A 380 25.36 6.76 -13.02
C SER A 380 23.94 6.99 -13.54
N ALA A 381 23.57 6.25 -14.58
CA ALA A 381 22.19 6.22 -15.05
C ALA A 381 21.24 5.66 -13.97
N ALA A 382 21.69 4.65 -13.21
CA ALA A 382 20.92 4.04 -12.14
C ALA A 382 20.69 5.04 -10.99
N ALA A 383 21.73 5.76 -10.57
CA ALA A 383 21.62 6.81 -9.56
C ALA A 383 20.62 7.91 -9.94
N ARG A 384 20.59 8.31 -11.22
CA ARG A 384 19.59 9.27 -11.73
C ARG A 384 18.18 8.69 -11.73
N GLY A 385 18.02 7.42 -12.13
CA GLY A 385 16.74 6.72 -12.06
C GLY A 385 16.19 6.63 -10.64
N LEU A 386 17.06 6.32 -9.65
CA LEU A 386 16.72 6.28 -8.23
C LEU A 386 16.27 7.64 -7.69
N LYS A 387 16.97 8.72 -8.07
CA LYS A 387 16.54 10.09 -7.71
C LYS A 387 15.19 10.45 -8.32
N GLY A 388 14.98 10.12 -9.60
CA GLY A 388 13.70 10.35 -10.27
C GLY A 388 12.54 9.56 -9.64
N LEU A 389 12.79 8.33 -9.19
CA LEU A 389 11.82 7.56 -8.39
C LEU A 389 11.48 8.30 -7.09
N ALA A 390 12.48 8.74 -6.33
CA ALA A 390 12.26 9.45 -5.07
C ALA A 390 11.47 10.75 -5.29
N GLU A 391 11.81 11.52 -6.31
CA GLU A 391 11.06 12.72 -6.68
C GLU A 391 9.60 12.41 -6.97
N ALA A 392 9.30 11.37 -7.77
CA ALA A 392 7.92 10.98 -8.07
C ALA A 392 7.15 10.53 -6.81
N VAL A 393 7.78 9.71 -5.98
CA VAL A 393 7.19 9.16 -4.75
C VAL A 393 6.89 10.26 -3.72
N PHE A 394 7.80 11.22 -3.54
CA PHE A 394 7.63 12.30 -2.54
C PHE A 394 6.99 13.58 -3.09
N ALA A 395 6.85 13.76 -4.41
CA ALA A 395 6.18 14.92 -5.01
C ALA A 395 4.65 14.84 -4.97
N ALA A 396 4.06 13.64 -4.92
CA ALA A 396 2.61 13.42 -4.89
C ALA A 396 1.88 14.17 -3.75
N LYS A 397 2.61 14.59 -2.69
CA LYS A 397 2.09 15.36 -1.56
C LYS A 397 1.83 16.84 -1.91
N LYS A 398 2.70 17.48 -2.70
CA LYS A 398 2.59 18.93 -3.01
C LYS A 398 1.36 19.29 -3.85
N LYS A 399 0.83 18.37 -4.65
CA LYS A 399 -0.36 18.63 -5.49
C LYS A 399 -1.66 18.56 -4.70
N SER A 400 -1.66 17.92 -3.52
CA SER A 400 -2.82 17.78 -2.63
C SER A 400 -2.91 18.89 -1.58
N GLU A 401 -1.84 19.66 -1.36
CA GLU A 401 -1.79 20.78 -0.38
C GLU A 401 -1.87 22.16 -1.07
N ALA A 402 -1.87 22.20 -2.40
CA ALA A 402 -1.88 23.44 -3.22
C ALA A 402 -3.16 23.62 -4.06
N LEU A 403 -4.17 22.78 -3.82
CA LEU A 403 -5.54 22.84 -4.32
C LEU A 403 -6.45 22.90 -3.10
#